data_AF-A0A9D5R382-F1
#
_entry.id   AF-A0A9D5R382-F1
#
_cell.length_a   1.000
_cell.length_b   1.000
_cell.length_c   1.000
_cell.angle_alpha   90.00
_cell.angle_beta   90.00
_cell.angle_gamma   90.00
#
_symmetry.space_group_name_H-M   'P 1'
#
loop_
_entity.id
_entity.type
_entity.pdbx_description
1 polymer ?
#
loop_
_entity_poly.entity_id
_entity_poly.type
_entity_poly.pdbx_seq_one_letter_code
_entity_poly.pdbx_strand_id
1 'polypeptide(L)'
;MNVKSFLLISLATLTACNANSSAPLDFTEAAESSVNGVVSIKSYATAYEYAPSDPLLEFFFGRQPQRTIPHEQQLGLGSGVILSDDGYLVTNNHVIDKARRLEVTLNDNRTFEAEVIGRDPMTDLALLKIDAHDLPVIPIGNSDELKVGEWVLAVGNPFGFTSTVTAGIVSAKARSISSATGVRTMTLDSFIQTDAAVNPGNSGGALVNTRGELVGINTAIYSQTGSYSGYSFAIPSSVVTKVVADLKDYGKVQRAVLGVSIRELDAKLIGQLNLEGINGGILIMEVQPQSAAEAAGLSQGDVIIELNSTPITTYAQLQEQMALLRPGDLIEIIYLRDNSRRKTSSRL
;
A
#
# COMPACT_ATOMS: atom_id res chain seq x y z
N MET A 1 46.42 50.84 60.57
CA MET A 1 46.52 49.90 59.43
C MET A 1 45.89 48.58 59.85
N ASN A 2 44.68 48.29 59.36
CA ASN A 2 44.01 47.01 59.54
C ASN A 2 43.23 46.72 58.26
N VAL A 3 43.58 45.60 57.62
CA VAL A 3 43.08 45.15 56.33
C VAL A 3 41.73 44.47 56.53
N LYS A 4 40.72 44.84 55.74
CA LYS A 4 39.54 44.00 55.51
C LYS A 4 39.27 43.93 54.01
N SER A 5 39.76 42.85 53.40
CA SER A 5 39.36 42.40 52.07
C SER A 5 37.87 42.09 52.06
N PHE A 6 37.12 42.73 51.16
CA PHE A 6 35.80 42.25 50.76
C PHE A 6 35.95 41.48 49.45
N LEU A 7 35.72 40.17 49.55
CA LEU A 7 35.65 39.23 48.45
C LEU A 7 34.30 39.44 47.73
N LEU A 8 34.31 39.97 46.51
CA LEU A 8 33.13 39.94 45.64
C LEU A 8 32.97 38.52 45.08
N ILE A 9 31.96 37.81 45.56
CA ILE A 9 31.52 36.54 44.97
C ILE A 9 30.60 36.89 43.81
N SER A 10 31.08 36.67 42.59
CA SER A 10 30.27 36.72 41.36
C SER A 10 29.29 35.54 41.37
N LEU A 11 28.00 35.81 41.48
CA LEU A 11 26.95 34.82 41.24
C LEU A 11 26.85 34.60 39.73
N ALA A 12 27.51 33.56 39.22
CA ALA A 12 27.21 33.02 37.90
C ALA A 12 25.84 32.32 37.98
N THR A 13 24.82 32.94 37.40
CA THR A 13 23.53 32.30 37.12
C THR A 13 23.76 31.18 36.11
N LEU A 14 23.73 29.93 36.57
CA LEU A 14 23.63 28.76 35.68
C LEU A 14 22.26 28.80 35.02
N THR A 15 22.22 29.18 33.75
CA THR A 15 21.07 28.97 32.88
C THR A 15 20.90 27.46 32.72
N ALA A 16 19.89 26.89 33.39
CA ALA A 16 19.50 25.51 33.18
C ALA A 16 19.05 25.38 31.71
N CYS A 17 19.79 24.58 30.93
CA CYS A 17 19.39 24.19 29.60
C CYS A 17 18.12 23.32 29.74
N ASN A 18 16.96 23.84 29.34
CA ASN A 18 15.77 23.01 29.16
C ASN A 18 16.07 22.05 28.00
N ALA A 19 16.62 20.88 28.34
CA ALA A 19 16.54 19.74 27.46
C ALA A 19 15.05 19.45 27.28
N ASN A 20 14.52 19.70 26.08
CA ASN A 20 13.26 19.12 25.65
C ASN A 20 13.43 17.60 25.76
N SER A 21 13.04 17.03 26.90
CA SER A 21 12.93 15.60 27.07
C SER A 21 11.78 15.18 26.16
N SER A 22 12.09 14.74 24.93
CA SER A 22 11.13 13.95 24.17
C SER A 22 10.70 12.82 25.10
N ALA A 23 9.41 12.76 25.42
CA ALA A 23 8.86 11.60 26.11
C ALA A 23 9.35 10.33 25.42
N PRO A 24 9.64 9.25 26.16
CA PRO A 24 9.98 7.98 25.53
C PRO A 24 8.90 7.62 24.51
N LEU A 25 9.32 7.16 23.32
CA LEU A 25 8.40 6.72 22.27
C LEU A 25 7.49 5.63 22.84
N ASP A 26 6.18 5.92 22.87
CA ASP A 26 5.13 5.00 23.28
C ASP A 26 4.22 4.73 22.08
N PHE A 27 4.04 3.45 21.78
CA PHE A 27 3.21 2.98 20.67
C PHE A 27 1.91 2.33 21.15
N THR A 28 1.68 2.26 22.47
CA THR A 28 0.54 1.57 23.06
C THR A 28 -0.78 2.13 22.55
N GLU A 29 -0.96 3.45 22.53
CA GLU A 29 -2.19 4.08 22.05
C GLU A 29 -2.46 3.81 20.56
N ALA A 30 -1.43 3.93 19.72
CA ALA A 30 -1.53 3.64 18.29
C ALA A 30 -1.81 2.15 18.03
N ALA A 31 -1.23 1.24 18.83
CA ALA A 31 -1.51 -0.18 18.77
C ALA A 31 -2.95 -0.49 19.21
N GLU A 32 -3.39 -0.01 20.37
CA GLU A 32 -4.72 -0.26 20.93
C GLU A 32 -5.85 0.27 20.03
N SER A 33 -5.66 1.45 19.46
CA SER A 33 -6.64 2.04 18.52
C SER A 33 -6.72 1.30 17.19
N SER A 34 -5.66 0.63 16.75
CA SER A 34 -5.62 -0.04 15.45
C SER A 34 -5.97 -1.53 15.50
N VAL A 35 -5.58 -2.27 16.56
CA VAL A 35 -5.80 -3.72 16.64
C VAL A 35 -7.27 -4.14 16.53
N ASN A 36 -8.19 -3.31 17.04
CA ASN A 36 -9.62 -3.60 16.99
C ASN A 36 -10.20 -3.42 15.58
N GLY A 37 -9.64 -2.49 14.79
CA GLY A 37 -10.03 -2.26 13.41
C GLY A 37 -9.35 -3.17 12.39
N VAL A 38 -8.54 -4.15 12.85
CA VAL A 38 -7.92 -5.18 12.00
C VAL A 38 -8.55 -6.54 12.26
N VAL A 39 -8.92 -7.23 11.19
CA VAL A 39 -9.64 -8.51 11.20
C VAL A 39 -8.79 -9.63 10.60
N SER A 40 -9.14 -10.87 10.92
CA SER A 40 -8.64 -12.05 10.21
C SER A 40 -9.53 -12.39 9.02
N ILE A 41 -8.94 -12.80 7.90
CA ILE A 41 -9.65 -13.25 6.71
C ILE A 41 -9.18 -14.64 6.33
N LYS A 42 -10.11 -15.60 6.29
CA LYS A 42 -9.89 -16.94 5.75
C LYS A 42 -10.59 -17.09 4.42
N SER A 43 -9.87 -17.59 3.43
CA SER A 43 -10.42 -17.90 2.12
C SER A 43 -10.56 -19.41 1.92
N TYR A 44 -11.72 -19.81 1.40
CA TYR A 44 -12.05 -21.21 1.13
C TYR A 44 -12.34 -21.40 -0.35
N ALA A 45 -11.87 -22.52 -0.91
CA ALA A 45 -12.33 -23.01 -2.20
C ALA A 45 -12.93 -24.40 -2.08
N THR A 46 -13.72 -24.78 -3.08
CA THR A 46 -14.17 -26.16 -3.17
C THR A 46 -13.05 -26.99 -3.80
N ALA A 47 -12.55 -27.94 -3.03
CA ALA A 47 -11.74 -29.03 -3.54
C ALA A 47 -12.63 -30.26 -3.75
N TYR A 48 -12.22 -31.13 -4.67
CA TYR A 48 -12.90 -32.40 -4.90
C TYR A 48 -11.98 -33.51 -4.41
N GLU A 49 -12.47 -34.31 -3.46
CA GLU A 49 -11.77 -35.50 -2.99
C GLU A 49 -12.50 -36.74 -3.50
N TYR A 50 -11.75 -37.81 -3.78
CA TYR A 50 -12.37 -39.06 -4.16
C TYR A 50 -13.00 -39.71 -2.92
N ALA A 51 -14.28 -40.09 -3.04
CA ALA A 51 -14.93 -40.89 -2.03
C ALA A 51 -14.11 -42.16 -1.77
N PRO A 52 -13.91 -42.56 -0.50
CA PRO A 52 -13.28 -43.83 -0.18
C PRO A 52 -14.02 -44.97 -0.89
N SER A 53 -13.28 -45.87 -1.55
CA SER A 53 -13.86 -47.06 -2.16
C SER A 53 -14.39 -47.97 -1.05
N ASP A 54 -15.69 -48.31 -1.10
CA ASP A 54 -16.28 -49.32 -0.20
C ASP A 54 -15.93 -50.73 -0.70
N PRO A 55 -15.08 -51.49 0.01
CA PRO A 55 -14.60 -52.79 -0.45
C PRO A 55 -15.71 -53.84 -0.55
N LEU A 56 -16.78 -53.72 0.25
CA LEU A 56 -17.92 -54.64 0.20
C LEU A 56 -18.78 -54.34 -1.03
N LEU A 57 -19.05 -53.05 -1.31
CA LEU A 57 -19.82 -52.66 -2.49
C LEU A 57 -19.11 -53.03 -3.80
N GLU A 58 -17.79 -52.84 -3.87
CA GLU A 58 -16.97 -53.22 -5.05
C GLU A 58 -16.95 -54.74 -5.26
N PHE A 59 -16.97 -55.52 -4.17
CA PHE A 59 -17.06 -56.98 -4.22
C PHE A 59 -18.40 -57.48 -4.77
N PHE A 60 -19.52 -56.84 -4.41
CA PHE A 60 -20.86 -57.27 -4.85
C PHE A 60 -21.30 -56.70 -6.21
N PHE A 61 -20.82 -55.52 -6.60
CA PHE A 61 -21.32 -54.80 -7.78
C PHE A 61 -20.23 -54.38 -8.79
N GLY A 62 -18.98 -54.80 -8.57
CA GLY A 62 -17.84 -54.46 -9.43
C GLY A 62 -17.35 -53.01 -9.24
N ARG A 63 -16.28 -52.63 -9.96
CA ARG A 63 -15.71 -51.27 -9.92
C ARG A 63 -16.75 -50.23 -10.32
N GLN A 64 -17.24 -49.49 -9.34
CA GLN A 64 -18.12 -48.34 -9.55
C GLN A 64 -17.31 -47.13 -10.05
N PRO A 65 -17.92 -46.23 -10.87
CA PRO A 65 -17.30 -44.97 -11.21
C PRO A 65 -16.98 -44.18 -9.93
N GLN A 66 -15.73 -43.74 -9.80
CA GLN A 66 -15.24 -43.11 -8.59
C GLN A 66 -15.97 -41.77 -8.38
N ARG A 67 -16.72 -41.66 -7.29
CA ARG A 67 -17.47 -40.45 -6.94
C ARG A 67 -16.52 -39.43 -6.33
N THR A 68 -16.60 -38.17 -6.76
CA THR A 68 -15.94 -37.05 -6.10
C THR A 68 -16.89 -36.37 -5.13
N ILE A 69 -16.40 -36.05 -3.94
CA ILE A 69 -17.12 -35.32 -2.90
C ILE A 69 -16.51 -33.92 -2.83
N PRO A 70 -17.30 -32.84 -2.98
CA PRO A 70 -16.82 -31.50 -2.72
C PRO A 70 -16.56 -31.34 -1.22
N HIS A 71 -15.36 -30.88 -0.85
CA HIS A 71 -15.05 -30.42 0.50
C HIS A 71 -14.48 -29.01 0.45
N GLU A 72 -14.63 -28.26 1.54
CA GLU A 72 -13.99 -26.94 1.66
C GLU A 72 -12.51 -27.12 1.99
N GLN A 73 -11.65 -26.64 1.10
CA GLN A 73 -10.23 -26.51 1.34
C GLN A 73 -9.93 -25.05 1.66
N GLN A 74 -9.32 -24.79 2.81
CA GLN A 74 -8.80 -23.47 3.12
C GLN A 74 -7.63 -23.16 2.16
N LEU A 75 -7.76 -22.08 1.39
CA LEU A 75 -6.76 -21.63 0.43
C LEU A 75 -5.73 -20.71 1.07
N GLY A 76 -6.18 -19.81 1.94
CA GLY A 76 -5.34 -18.73 2.43
C GLY A 76 -5.80 -18.17 3.76
N LEU A 77 -4.90 -17.37 4.34
CA LEU A 77 -5.08 -16.65 5.59
C LEU A 77 -4.44 -15.28 5.44
N GLY A 78 -5.20 -14.24 5.78
CA GLY A 78 -4.76 -12.86 5.69
C GLY A 78 -5.43 -12.00 6.74
N SER A 79 -5.24 -10.70 6.61
CA SER A 79 -5.85 -9.68 7.44
C SER A 79 -6.73 -8.76 6.60
N GLY A 80 -7.57 -7.97 7.25
CA GLY A 80 -8.31 -6.87 6.64
C GLY A 80 -8.40 -5.67 7.57
N VAL A 81 -8.73 -4.51 7.04
CA VAL A 81 -8.94 -3.27 7.80
C VAL A 81 -10.39 -2.83 7.67
N ILE A 82 -11.05 -2.56 8.79
CA ILE A 82 -12.41 -2.03 8.84
C ILE A 82 -12.36 -0.53 8.48
N LEU A 83 -13.08 -0.18 7.40
CA LEU A 83 -13.13 1.18 6.86
C LEU A 83 -14.40 1.94 7.25
N SER A 84 -15.44 1.24 7.70
CA SER A 84 -16.70 1.84 8.11
C SER A 84 -17.37 1.04 9.21
N ASP A 85 -18.19 1.74 9.99
CA ASP A 85 -18.96 1.18 11.10
C ASP A 85 -20.04 0.20 10.63
N ASP A 86 -20.51 0.35 9.40
CA ASP A 86 -21.48 -0.51 8.72
C ASP A 86 -20.86 -1.71 7.99
N GLY A 87 -19.55 -1.97 8.13
CA GLY A 87 -18.96 -3.26 7.73
C GLY A 87 -18.26 -3.32 6.39
N TYR A 88 -17.83 -2.20 5.81
CA TYR A 88 -16.87 -2.26 4.69
C TYR A 88 -15.45 -2.51 5.20
N LEU A 89 -14.75 -3.44 4.55
CA LEU A 89 -13.37 -3.78 4.85
C LEU A 89 -12.51 -3.74 3.59
N VAL A 90 -11.26 -3.33 3.74
CA VAL A 90 -10.24 -3.49 2.70
C VAL A 90 -9.27 -4.60 3.06
N THR A 91 -8.84 -5.36 2.07
CA THR A 91 -7.77 -6.35 2.17
C THR A 91 -7.00 -6.39 0.86
N ASN A 92 -6.04 -7.31 0.74
CA ASN A 92 -5.39 -7.54 -0.54
C ASN A 92 -6.21 -8.44 -1.47
N ASN A 93 -6.07 -8.20 -2.77
CA ASN A 93 -6.68 -9.05 -3.78
C ASN A 93 -6.13 -10.49 -3.70
N HIS A 94 -4.84 -10.69 -3.48
CA HIS A 94 -4.27 -12.03 -3.39
C HIS A 94 -4.77 -12.85 -2.18
N VAL A 95 -5.24 -12.21 -1.11
CA VAL A 95 -5.80 -12.90 0.08
C VAL A 95 -7.11 -13.62 -0.27
N ILE A 96 -7.90 -13.00 -1.16
CA ILE A 96 -9.21 -13.49 -1.57
C ILE A 96 -9.22 -14.17 -2.95
N ASP A 97 -8.07 -14.22 -3.64
CA ASP A 97 -8.04 -14.72 -5.00
C ASP A 97 -8.45 -16.20 -5.05
N LYS A 98 -9.33 -16.53 -6.00
CA LYS A 98 -9.94 -17.87 -6.19
C LYS A 98 -10.81 -18.38 -5.02
N ALA A 99 -11.04 -17.56 -3.99
CA ALA A 99 -11.95 -17.91 -2.91
C ALA A 99 -13.40 -17.98 -3.42
N ARG A 100 -14.14 -18.98 -2.93
CA ARG A 100 -15.60 -19.10 -3.11
C ARG A 100 -16.38 -18.62 -1.90
N ARG A 101 -15.78 -18.74 -0.71
CA ARG A 101 -16.33 -18.25 0.55
C ARG A 101 -15.21 -17.54 1.31
N LEU A 102 -15.56 -16.42 1.94
CA LEU A 102 -14.70 -15.64 2.79
C LEU A 102 -15.29 -15.60 4.19
N GLU A 103 -14.45 -15.88 5.19
CA GLU A 103 -14.81 -15.78 6.59
C GLU A 103 -13.94 -14.69 7.24
N VAL A 104 -14.60 -13.71 7.83
CA VAL A 104 -13.98 -12.61 8.55
C VAL A 104 -14.16 -12.84 10.04
N THR A 105 -13.07 -12.82 10.81
CA THR A 105 -13.11 -12.89 12.27
C THR A 105 -12.60 -11.57 12.85
N LEU A 106 -13.45 -10.89 13.62
CA LEU A 106 -13.12 -9.65 14.31
C LEU A 106 -12.21 -9.93 15.52
N ASN A 107 -11.55 -8.89 16.04
CA ASN A 107 -10.70 -9.01 17.23
C ASN A 107 -11.46 -9.44 18.50
N ASP A 108 -12.79 -9.27 18.53
CA ASP A 108 -13.67 -9.75 19.61
C ASP A 108 -14.17 -11.20 19.44
N ASN A 109 -13.62 -11.93 18.46
CA ASN A 109 -13.95 -13.30 18.06
C ASN A 109 -15.33 -13.49 17.38
N ARG A 110 -16.07 -12.43 17.06
CA ARG A 110 -17.25 -12.57 16.19
C ARG A 110 -16.80 -12.92 14.77
N THR A 111 -17.51 -13.85 14.14
CA THR A 111 -17.21 -14.34 12.80
C THR A 111 -18.37 -14.07 11.85
N PHE A 112 -18.06 -13.59 10.65
CA PHE A 112 -19.00 -13.21 9.62
C PHE A 112 -18.59 -13.79 8.27
N GLU A 113 -19.56 -14.13 7.44
CA GLU A 113 -19.32 -14.34 6.02
C GLU A 113 -19.17 -12.97 5.33
N ALA A 114 -18.21 -12.85 4.40
CA ALA A 114 -17.95 -11.61 3.69
C ALA A 114 -18.30 -11.72 2.20
N GLU A 115 -18.96 -10.70 1.69
CA GLU A 115 -19.20 -10.50 0.27
C GLU A 115 -18.07 -9.68 -0.36
N VAL A 116 -17.66 -10.06 -1.58
CA VAL A 116 -16.72 -9.26 -2.37
C VAL A 116 -17.49 -8.19 -3.14
N ILE A 117 -17.37 -6.93 -2.72
CA ILE A 117 -17.95 -5.79 -3.42
C ILE A 117 -17.19 -5.49 -4.71
N GLY A 118 -15.86 -5.63 -4.66
CA GLY A 118 -15.02 -5.45 -5.83
C GLY A 118 -13.55 -5.74 -5.55
N ARG A 119 -12.77 -5.91 -6.61
CA ARG A 119 -11.32 -6.18 -6.52
C ARG A 119 -10.56 -5.49 -7.63
N ASP A 120 -9.32 -5.16 -7.34
CA ASP A 120 -8.40 -4.53 -8.26
C ASP A 120 -7.03 -5.23 -8.23
N PRO A 121 -6.81 -6.23 -9.12
CA PRO A 121 -5.56 -6.98 -9.18
C PRO A 121 -4.33 -6.10 -9.46
N MET A 122 -4.49 -4.94 -10.10
CA MET A 122 -3.37 -4.04 -10.43
C MET A 122 -2.78 -3.34 -9.20
N THR A 123 -3.60 -2.97 -8.22
CA THR A 123 -3.12 -2.40 -6.94
C THR A 123 -3.06 -3.44 -5.84
N ASP A 124 -3.46 -4.68 -6.11
CA ASP A 124 -3.60 -5.75 -5.13
C ASP A 124 -4.54 -5.40 -3.96
N LEU A 125 -5.65 -4.72 -4.25
CA LEU A 125 -6.67 -4.36 -3.25
C LEU A 125 -8.02 -5.03 -3.54
N ALA A 126 -8.77 -5.32 -2.49
CA ALA A 126 -10.16 -5.76 -2.56
C ALA A 126 -11.02 -5.08 -1.49
N LEU A 127 -12.26 -4.78 -1.86
CA LEU A 127 -13.29 -4.24 -0.97
C LEU A 127 -14.29 -5.34 -0.65
N LEU A 128 -14.46 -5.59 0.64
CA LEU A 128 -15.37 -6.59 1.20
C LEU A 128 -16.48 -5.91 2.00
N LYS A 129 -17.58 -6.63 2.20
CA LYS A 129 -18.68 -6.24 3.09
C LYS A 129 -19.06 -7.40 4.00
N ILE A 130 -19.20 -7.13 5.29
CA ILE A 130 -19.83 -8.04 6.26
C ILE A 130 -21.13 -7.45 6.77
N ASP A 131 -22.05 -8.30 7.24
CA ASP A 131 -23.29 -7.87 7.87
C ASP A 131 -23.09 -7.65 9.38
N ALA A 132 -22.55 -6.47 9.73
CA ALA A 132 -22.31 -6.04 11.10
C ALA A 132 -22.37 -4.51 11.21
N HIS A 133 -22.62 -4.02 12.43
CA HIS A 133 -22.72 -2.60 12.77
C HIS A 133 -21.87 -2.29 14.02
N ASP A 134 -21.70 -0.99 14.29
CA ASP A 134 -20.94 -0.46 15.43
C ASP A 134 -19.50 -0.98 15.48
N LEU A 135 -18.90 -1.13 14.29
CA LEU A 135 -17.55 -1.66 14.16
C LEU A 135 -16.47 -0.60 14.49
N PRO A 136 -15.34 -1.01 15.07
CA PRO A 136 -14.21 -0.13 15.33
C PRO A 136 -13.49 0.24 14.01
N VAL A 137 -13.59 1.49 13.60
CA VAL A 137 -12.98 1.98 12.35
C VAL A 137 -11.60 2.56 12.61
N ILE A 138 -10.62 2.23 11.76
CA ILE A 138 -9.32 2.89 11.79
C ILE A 138 -9.41 4.24 11.06
N PRO A 139 -9.05 5.37 11.70
CA PRO A 139 -9.02 6.67 11.02
C PRO A 139 -8.04 6.64 9.84
N ILE A 140 -8.44 7.17 8.69
CA ILE A 140 -7.55 7.25 7.51
C ILE A 140 -6.63 8.46 7.64
N GLY A 141 -5.32 8.23 7.57
CA GLY A 141 -4.29 9.26 7.53
C GLY A 141 -3.83 9.58 6.10
N ASN A 142 -2.96 10.59 5.96
CA ASN A 142 -2.42 11.01 4.66
C ASN A 142 -1.04 10.38 4.38
N SER A 143 -0.98 9.40 3.49
CA SER A 143 0.28 8.78 3.06
C SER A 143 1.20 9.71 2.27
N ASP A 144 0.66 10.77 1.66
CA ASP A 144 1.43 11.69 0.80
C ASP A 144 2.33 12.59 1.67
N GLU A 145 1.89 12.89 2.89
CA GLU A 145 2.65 13.66 3.91
C GLU A 145 3.70 12.83 4.65
N LEU A 146 3.60 11.50 4.59
CA LEU A 146 4.50 10.58 5.26
C LEU A 146 5.95 10.79 4.82
N LYS A 147 6.90 10.76 5.75
CA LYS A 147 8.34 10.96 5.48
C LYS A 147 9.17 9.75 5.83
N VAL A 148 10.26 9.56 5.08
CA VAL A 148 11.28 8.56 5.41
C VAL A 148 11.84 8.85 6.80
N GLY A 149 11.92 7.83 7.66
CA GLY A 149 12.33 7.92 9.05
C GLY A 149 11.18 8.09 10.05
N GLU A 150 9.95 8.33 9.60
CA GLU A 150 8.80 8.36 10.50
C GLU A 150 8.44 6.95 10.99
N TRP A 151 8.09 6.85 12.27
CA TRP A 151 7.67 5.59 12.89
C TRP A 151 6.31 5.14 12.36
N VAL A 152 6.21 3.84 12.11
CA VAL A 152 4.99 3.16 11.69
C VAL A 152 4.86 1.82 12.40
N LEU A 153 3.62 1.36 12.53
CA LEU A 153 3.26 0.06 13.09
C LEU A 153 2.56 -0.75 12.02
N ALA A 154 3.05 -1.95 11.74
CA ALA A 154 2.33 -2.93 10.93
C ALA A 154 1.48 -3.80 11.86
N VAL A 155 0.19 -3.83 11.58
CA VAL A 155 -0.84 -4.52 12.37
C VAL A 155 -1.50 -5.57 11.48
N GLY A 156 -1.54 -6.81 11.96
CA GLY A 156 -2.24 -7.91 11.30
C GLY A 156 -2.95 -8.78 12.32
N ASN A 157 -3.96 -9.52 11.88
CA ASN A 157 -4.65 -10.51 12.70
C ASN A 157 -4.69 -11.85 11.95
N PRO A 158 -3.54 -12.50 11.74
CA PRO A 158 -3.47 -13.73 10.95
C PRO A 158 -4.37 -14.82 11.53
N PHE A 159 -4.39 -15.01 12.86
CA PHE A 159 -5.04 -16.19 13.46
C PHE A 159 -6.44 -15.94 14.02
N GLY A 160 -6.94 -14.70 14.02
CA GLY A 160 -8.27 -14.37 14.52
C GLY A 160 -8.41 -14.30 16.05
N PHE A 161 -7.37 -14.63 16.81
CA PHE A 161 -7.40 -14.67 18.29
C PHE A 161 -6.39 -13.71 18.96
N THR A 162 -5.38 -13.24 18.21
CA THR A 162 -4.37 -12.28 18.68
C THR A 162 -3.82 -11.47 17.51
N SER A 163 -4.11 -10.17 17.50
CA SER A 163 -3.44 -9.23 16.58
C SER A 163 -1.94 -9.16 16.86
N THR A 164 -1.14 -9.15 15.81
CA THR A 164 0.31 -8.94 15.85
C THR A 164 0.61 -7.50 15.45
N VAL A 165 1.37 -6.81 16.29
CA VAL A 165 1.86 -5.45 16.01
C VAL A 165 3.38 -5.50 15.94
N THR A 166 3.95 -4.98 14.85
CA THR A 166 5.39 -4.80 14.69
C THR A 166 5.69 -3.34 14.40
N ALA A 167 6.76 -2.83 14.98
CA ALA A 167 7.18 -1.45 14.79
C ALA A 167 8.36 -1.37 13.81
N GLY A 168 8.41 -0.27 13.08
CA GLY A 168 9.51 0.10 12.20
C GLY A 168 9.39 1.55 11.78
N ILE A 169 10.15 1.93 10.77
CA ILE A 169 10.09 3.24 10.15
C ILE A 169 9.68 3.12 8.69
N VAL A 170 9.28 4.25 8.12
CA VAL A 170 9.20 4.42 6.68
C VAL A 170 10.61 4.42 6.14
N SER A 171 11.00 3.36 5.43
CA SER A 171 12.33 3.20 4.87
C SER A 171 12.48 3.87 3.50
N ALA A 172 11.39 3.92 2.71
CA ALA A 172 11.35 4.61 1.42
C ALA A 172 9.90 4.86 0.97
N LYS A 173 9.73 5.76 0.01
CA LYS A 173 8.49 5.98 -0.74
C LYS A 173 8.75 5.83 -2.24
N ALA A 174 7.74 5.41 -3.00
CA ALA A 174 7.74 5.43 -4.46
C ALA A 174 8.99 4.79 -5.12
N ARG A 175 9.38 3.60 -4.64
CA ARG A 175 10.44 2.80 -5.28
C ARG A 175 9.85 1.72 -6.16
N SER A 176 10.22 1.73 -7.44
CA SER A 176 9.98 0.61 -8.35
C SER A 176 10.74 -0.63 -7.84
N ILE A 177 10.00 -1.69 -7.52
CA ILE A 177 10.55 -3.03 -7.22
C ILE A 177 10.95 -3.73 -8.52
N SER A 178 10.34 -3.35 -9.65
CA SER A 178 10.55 -3.92 -10.97
C SER A 178 12.00 -3.76 -11.47
N SER A 179 12.68 -2.66 -11.12
CA SER A 179 14.07 -2.40 -11.51
C SER A 179 15.10 -3.23 -10.73
N ALA A 180 14.77 -3.70 -9.52
CA ALA A 180 15.64 -4.58 -8.72
C ALA A 180 15.41 -6.08 -9.01
N THR A 181 14.23 -6.45 -9.52
CA THR A 181 13.80 -7.86 -9.65
C THR A 181 13.70 -8.34 -11.09
N GLY A 182 13.71 -7.45 -12.08
CA GLY A 182 13.53 -7.80 -13.50
C GLY A 182 12.11 -8.26 -13.86
N VAL A 183 11.20 -8.31 -12.89
CA VAL A 183 9.80 -8.69 -13.10
C VAL A 183 9.00 -7.43 -13.43
N ARG A 184 8.72 -7.22 -14.72
CA ARG A 184 7.79 -6.19 -15.17
C ARG A 184 6.35 -6.69 -15.02
N THR A 185 5.80 -6.61 -13.82
CA THR A 185 4.35 -6.79 -13.66
C THR A 185 3.68 -5.43 -13.84
N MET A 186 2.52 -5.38 -14.50
CA MET A 186 1.66 -4.19 -14.60
C MET A 186 1.01 -3.81 -13.24
N THR A 187 1.73 -4.04 -12.15
CA THR A 187 1.32 -3.69 -10.79
C THR A 187 1.74 -2.26 -10.48
N LEU A 188 1.06 -1.65 -9.52
CA LEU A 188 1.52 -0.41 -8.90
C LEU A 188 2.99 -0.57 -8.47
N ASP A 189 3.92 0.23 -9.03
CA ASP A 189 5.33 0.25 -8.61
C ASP A 189 5.61 1.28 -7.50
N SER A 190 4.58 1.90 -6.92
CA SER A 190 4.72 2.80 -5.78
C SER A 190 4.13 2.21 -4.50
N PHE A 191 5.02 1.84 -3.60
CA PHE A 191 4.72 1.35 -2.27
C PHE A 191 5.40 2.22 -1.22
N ILE A 192 4.83 2.20 -0.01
CA ILE A 192 5.54 2.58 1.20
C ILE A 192 6.43 1.39 1.57
N GLN A 193 7.74 1.59 1.60
CA GLN A 193 8.67 0.60 2.12
C GLN A 193 8.85 0.83 3.61
N THR A 194 8.83 -0.25 4.40
CA THR A 194 9.07 -0.21 5.84
C THR A 194 9.92 -1.40 6.29
N ASP A 195 10.65 -1.22 7.39
CA ASP A 195 11.34 -2.28 8.13
C ASP A 195 10.52 -2.78 9.34
N ALA A 196 9.26 -2.36 9.45
CA ALA A 196 8.29 -3.08 10.29
C ALA A 196 8.11 -4.49 9.73
N ALA A 197 8.24 -5.49 10.59
CA ALA A 197 8.17 -6.89 10.16
C ALA A 197 6.76 -7.26 9.70
N VAL A 198 6.60 -7.53 8.41
CA VAL A 198 5.36 -8.05 7.82
C VAL A 198 5.59 -9.53 7.52
N ASN A 199 4.87 -10.41 8.23
CA ASN A 199 4.95 -11.86 8.06
C ASN A 199 3.69 -12.38 7.34
N PRO A 200 3.71 -13.61 6.79
CA PRO A 200 2.51 -14.22 6.23
C PRO A 200 1.31 -14.12 7.17
N GLY A 201 0.19 -13.64 6.63
CA GLY A 201 -1.04 -13.40 7.36
C GLY A 201 -1.24 -11.96 7.88
N ASN A 202 -0.21 -11.11 7.88
CA ASN A 202 -0.37 -9.65 8.06
C ASN A 202 -0.79 -8.94 6.76
N SER A 203 -0.64 -9.58 5.60
CA SER A 203 -1.11 -9.07 4.31
C SER A 203 -2.60 -8.74 4.37
N GLY A 204 -2.96 -7.54 3.91
CA GLY A 204 -4.29 -6.94 3.98
C GLY A 204 -4.55 -6.18 5.29
N GLY A 205 -3.65 -6.28 6.27
CA GLY A 205 -3.71 -5.55 7.53
C GLY A 205 -3.20 -4.11 7.41
N ALA A 206 -3.26 -3.36 8.51
CA ALA A 206 -2.96 -1.93 8.53
C ALA A 206 -1.46 -1.64 8.67
N LEU A 207 -0.98 -0.62 7.96
CA LEU A 207 0.20 0.14 8.35
C LEU A 207 -0.30 1.46 8.93
N VAL A 208 -0.02 1.73 10.21
CA VAL A 208 -0.48 2.95 10.90
C VAL A 208 0.69 3.81 11.36
N ASN A 209 0.48 5.12 11.44
CA ASN A 209 1.45 6.04 12.06
C ASN A 209 1.32 6.02 13.59
N THR A 210 2.13 6.84 14.28
CA THR A 210 2.13 6.93 15.76
C THR A 210 0.85 7.52 16.36
N ARG A 211 -0.10 7.99 15.54
CA ARG A 211 -1.43 8.44 15.97
C ARG A 211 -2.51 7.37 15.77
N GLY A 212 -2.14 6.18 15.29
CA GLY A 212 -3.10 5.11 14.96
C GLY A 212 -3.85 5.35 13.64
N GLU A 213 -3.43 6.31 12.82
CA GLU A 213 -4.06 6.59 11.53
C GLU A 213 -3.50 5.67 10.44
N LEU A 214 -4.38 5.11 9.61
CA LEU A 214 -4.03 4.27 8.47
C LEU A 214 -3.24 5.06 7.43
N VAL A 215 -1.97 4.68 7.22
CA VAL A 215 -1.11 5.24 6.17
C VAL A 215 -0.89 4.27 5.02
N GLY A 216 -1.27 2.99 5.17
CA GLY A 216 -1.29 2.04 4.06
C GLY A 216 -1.82 0.66 4.43
N ILE A 217 -1.94 -0.21 3.43
CA ILE A 217 -2.33 -1.62 3.58
C ILE A 217 -1.12 -2.50 3.31
N ASN A 218 -0.72 -3.31 4.31
CA ASN A 218 0.39 -4.24 4.20
C ASN A 218 0.11 -5.23 3.06
N THR A 219 1.07 -5.47 2.17
CA THR A 219 0.82 -6.30 0.97
C THR A 219 1.80 -7.45 0.84
N ALA A 220 3.09 -7.15 0.73
CA ALA A 220 4.11 -8.12 0.39
C ALA A 220 5.43 -7.84 1.11
N ILE A 221 6.25 -8.88 1.20
CA ILE A 221 7.68 -8.78 1.49
C ILE A 221 8.46 -9.03 0.21
N TYR A 222 9.58 -8.32 0.04
CA TYR A 222 10.59 -8.77 -0.92
C TYR A 222 11.50 -9.79 -0.23
N SER A 223 11.47 -11.04 -0.70
CA SER A 223 12.36 -12.08 -0.20
C SER A 223 12.62 -13.16 -1.26
N GLN A 224 13.89 -13.50 -1.48
CA GLN A 224 14.27 -14.66 -2.31
C GLN A 224 13.99 -16.00 -1.62
N THR A 225 13.83 -15.99 -0.28
CA THR A 225 13.64 -17.18 0.55
C THR A 225 12.22 -17.29 1.13
N GLY A 226 11.36 -16.29 0.89
CA GLY A 226 10.06 -16.16 1.54
C GLY A 226 10.12 -15.71 3.02
N SER A 227 11.32 -15.45 3.55
CA SER A 227 11.52 -14.94 4.92
C SER A 227 11.76 -13.43 4.95
N TYR A 228 11.30 -12.77 6.02
CA TYR A 228 11.54 -11.34 6.23
C TYR A 228 13.04 -11.01 6.17
N SER A 229 13.40 -10.02 5.35
CA SER A 229 14.80 -9.62 5.11
C SER A 229 15.03 -8.12 5.31
N GLY A 230 14.14 -7.42 6.04
CA GLY A 230 14.23 -5.97 6.23
C GLY A 230 13.42 -5.13 5.22
N TYR A 231 12.64 -5.77 4.34
CA TYR A 231 11.92 -5.10 3.24
C TYR A 231 10.46 -5.53 3.20
N SER A 232 9.60 -4.73 3.82
CA SER A 232 8.15 -4.85 3.78
C SER A 232 7.55 -3.72 2.96
N PHE A 233 6.40 -3.98 2.32
CA PHE A 233 5.71 -3.00 1.48
C PHE A 233 4.24 -2.85 1.88
N ALA A 234 3.77 -1.62 1.80
CA ALA A 234 2.36 -1.27 1.97
C ALA A 234 1.86 -0.38 0.83
N ILE A 235 0.61 -0.56 0.45
CA ILE A 235 -0.09 0.26 -0.53
C ILE A 235 -0.51 1.57 0.16
N PRO A 236 -0.15 2.76 -0.37
CA PRO A 236 -0.43 4.05 0.29
C PRO A 236 -1.93 4.29 0.54
N SER A 237 -2.27 4.95 1.66
CA SER A 237 -3.67 5.27 2.00
C SER A 237 -4.37 6.17 0.97
N SER A 238 -3.64 7.02 0.25
CA SER A 238 -4.17 7.82 -0.87
C SER A 238 -4.69 6.93 -2.01
N VAL A 239 -3.93 5.88 -2.37
CA VAL A 239 -4.35 4.87 -3.35
C VAL A 239 -5.52 4.04 -2.82
N VAL A 240 -5.46 3.60 -1.56
CA VAL A 240 -6.53 2.82 -0.92
C VAL A 240 -7.85 3.57 -0.95
N THR A 241 -7.85 4.84 -0.54
CA THR A 241 -9.06 5.69 -0.49
C THR A 241 -9.70 5.80 -1.86
N LYS A 242 -8.89 6.06 -2.90
CA LYS A 242 -9.37 6.20 -4.27
C LYS A 242 -9.92 4.87 -4.80
N VAL A 243 -9.21 3.76 -4.62
CA VAL A 243 -9.63 2.44 -5.09
C VAL A 243 -10.92 2.00 -4.40
N VAL A 244 -11.02 2.15 -3.08
CA VAL A 244 -12.22 1.81 -2.31
C VAL A 244 -13.42 2.62 -2.78
N ALA A 245 -13.26 3.94 -2.98
CA ALA A 245 -14.32 4.78 -3.51
C ALA A 245 -14.77 4.31 -4.90
N ASP A 246 -13.84 4.03 -5.81
CA ASP A 246 -14.20 3.56 -7.16
C ASP A 246 -14.90 2.19 -7.15
N LEU A 247 -14.43 1.25 -6.32
CA LEU A 247 -15.05 -0.07 -6.18
C LEU A 247 -16.45 0.05 -5.59
N LYS A 248 -16.66 0.94 -4.62
CA LYS A 248 -17.97 1.18 -3.99
C LYS A 248 -18.95 1.85 -4.97
N ASP A 249 -18.50 2.88 -5.68
CA ASP A 249 -19.38 3.72 -6.50
C ASP A 249 -19.64 3.14 -7.91
N TYR A 250 -18.65 2.43 -8.48
CA TYR A 250 -18.71 1.98 -9.88
C TYR A 250 -18.52 0.46 -10.06
N GLY A 251 -18.22 -0.28 -8.99
CA GLY A 251 -17.91 -1.72 -9.04
C GLY A 251 -16.56 -2.04 -9.70
N LYS A 252 -15.78 -1.03 -10.11
CA LYS A 252 -14.46 -1.18 -10.76
C LYS A 252 -13.64 0.09 -10.59
N VAL A 253 -12.31 -0.07 -10.57
CA VAL A 253 -11.37 1.06 -10.51
C VAL A 253 -11.31 1.78 -11.86
N GLN A 254 -11.52 3.10 -11.85
CA GLN A 254 -11.42 3.93 -13.05
C GLN A 254 -9.98 4.43 -13.23
N ARG A 255 -9.38 4.24 -14.40
CA ARG A 255 -7.97 4.61 -14.63
C ARG A 255 -7.85 5.65 -15.72
N ALA A 256 -7.24 6.77 -15.37
CA ALA A 256 -6.86 7.80 -16.30
C ALA A 256 -5.59 7.38 -17.08
N VAL A 257 -5.51 7.76 -18.36
CA VAL A 257 -4.32 7.47 -19.18
C VAL A 257 -3.88 8.73 -19.91
N LEU A 258 -2.58 9.01 -19.88
CA LEU A 258 -2.01 10.15 -20.59
C LEU A 258 -1.83 9.87 -22.10
N GLY A 259 -1.69 8.58 -22.48
CA GLY A 259 -1.50 8.14 -23.86
C GLY A 259 -0.08 8.35 -24.40
N VAL A 260 0.92 7.99 -23.60
CA VAL A 260 2.35 8.11 -23.94
C VAL A 260 3.08 6.79 -23.72
N SER A 261 4.05 6.51 -24.59
CA SER A 261 5.09 5.52 -24.33
C SER A 261 6.26 6.24 -23.66
N ILE A 262 6.76 5.70 -22.55
CA ILE A 262 7.72 6.42 -21.71
C ILE A 262 8.96 5.60 -21.36
N ARG A 263 10.02 6.31 -21.00
CA ARG A 263 11.27 5.75 -20.48
C ARG A 263 11.76 6.59 -19.31
N GLU A 264 12.01 5.94 -18.18
CA GLU A 264 12.68 6.60 -17.04
C GLU A 264 14.11 6.97 -17.42
N LEU A 265 14.53 8.18 -17.04
CA LEU A 265 15.88 8.68 -17.26
C LEU A 265 16.80 8.29 -16.11
N ASP A 266 17.88 7.58 -16.44
CA ASP A 266 19.02 7.41 -15.56
C ASP A 266 20.10 8.47 -15.83
N ALA A 267 21.10 8.55 -14.95
CA ALA A 267 22.21 9.51 -15.09
C ALA A 267 22.96 9.38 -16.42
N LYS A 268 23.01 8.17 -17.00
CA LYS A 268 23.68 7.92 -18.27
C LYS A 268 22.88 8.52 -19.43
N LEU A 269 21.57 8.31 -19.48
CA LEU A 269 20.67 8.88 -20.49
C LEU A 269 20.63 10.40 -20.40
N ILE A 270 20.58 10.97 -19.19
CA ILE A 270 20.65 12.42 -18.97
C ILE A 270 21.92 12.99 -19.60
N GLY A 271 23.08 12.36 -19.34
CA GLY A 271 24.35 12.78 -19.94
C GLY A 271 24.39 12.59 -21.47
N GLN A 272 23.85 11.49 -21.99
CA GLN A 272 23.80 11.23 -23.44
C GLN A 272 22.90 12.22 -24.19
N LEU A 273 21.82 12.68 -23.56
CA LEU A 273 20.87 13.63 -24.13
C LEU A 273 21.24 15.09 -23.84
N ASN A 274 22.34 15.34 -23.12
CA ASN A 274 22.78 16.67 -22.67
C ASN A 274 21.66 17.46 -21.96
N LEU A 275 20.90 16.76 -21.10
CA LEU A 275 19.81 17.37 -20.33
C LEU A 275 20.38 18.08 -19.10
N GLU A 276 19.99 19.33 -18.90
CA GLU A 276 20.49 20.18 -17.82
C GLU A 276 19.45 20.43 -16.72
N GLY A 277 19.92 20.65 -15.48
CA GLY A 277 19.07 21.09 -14.37
C GLY A 277 18.08 20.03 -13.83
N ILE A 278 18.29 18.76 -14.17
CA ILE A 278 17.51 17.62 -13.69
C ILE A 278 18.41 16.50 -13.19
N ASN A 279 17.90 15.72 -12.25
CA ASN A 279 18.53 14.52 -11.69
C ASN A 279 17.71 13.25 -11.98
N GLY A 280 16.62 13.38 -12.74
CA GLY A 280 15.68 12.31 -13.10
C GLY A 280 14.52 12.89 -13.91
N GLY A 281 13.63 12.02 -14.38
CA GLY A 281 12.47 12.40 -15.16
C GLY A 281 11.99 11.28 -16.08
N ILE A 282 10.86 11.52 -16.75
CA ILE A 282 10.21 10.55 -17.63
C ILE A 282 10.25 11.07 -19.06
N LEU A 283 11.11 10.46 -19.88
CA LEU A 283 11.24 10.75 -21.31
C LEU A 283 10.04 10.18 -22.06
N ILE A 284 9.37 11.02 -22.85
CA ILE A 284 8.32 10.62 -23.78
C ILE A 284 8.98 10.04 -25.04
N MET A 285 8.80 8.74 -25.24
CA MET A 285 9.29 8.02 -26.41
C MET A 285 8.31 8.13 -27.59
N GLU A 286 7.02 8.21 -27.30
CA GLU A 286 5.94 8.29 -28.29
C GLU A 286 4.70 8.93 -27.66
N VAL A 287 3.94 9.68 -28.45
CA VAL A 287 2.63 10.22 -28.08
C VAL A 287 1.59 9.55 -28.96
N GLN A 288 0.56 8.96 -28.36
CA GLN A 288 -0.51 8.30 -29.09
C GLN A 288 -1.43 9.35 -29.74
N PRO A 289 -1.89 9.14 -30.99
CA PRO A 289 -2.89 10.01 -31.59
C PRO A 289 -4.19 10.05 -30.77
N GLN A 290 -4.86 11.20 -30.75
CA GLN A 290 -6.10 11.45 -30.03
C GLN A 290 -6.00 11.25 -28.51
N SER A 291 -4.78 11.28 -27.95
CA SER A 291 -4.55 11.14 -26.52
C SER A 291 -4.62 12.47 -25.76
N ALA A 292 -4.71 12.37 -24.43
CA ALA A 292 -4.59 13.51 -23.53
C ALA A 292 -3.22 14.21 -23.69
N ALA A 293 -2.14 13.46 -23.94
CA ALA A 293 -0.82 14.04 -24.21
C ALA A 293 -0.77 14.84 -25.51
N GLU A 294 -1.34 14.31 -26.59
CA GLU A 294 -1.41 15.03 -27.88
C GLU A 294 -2.22 16.32 -27.72
N ALA A 295 -3.39 16.24 -27.07
CA ALA A 295 -4.23 17.40 -26.78
C ALA A 295 -3.52 18.46 -25.91
N ALA A 296 -2.59 18.04 -25.05
CA ALA A 296 -1.77 18.92 -24.22
C ALA A 296 -0.54 19.49 -24.94
N GLY A 297 -0.30 19.13 -26.20
CA GLY A 297 0.85 19.56 -26.98
C GLY A 297 2.17 18.92 -26.56
N LEU A 298 2.12 17.80 -25.81
CA LEU A 298 3.30 16.99 -25.52
C LEU A 298 3.80 16.31 -26.80
N SER A 299 5.08 16.01 -26.86
CA SER A 299 5.73 15.44 -28.04
C SER A 299 6.84 14.48 -27.63
N GLN A 300 7.21 13.60 -28.57
CA GLN A 300 8.40 12.77 -28.41
C GLN A 300 9.63 13.64 -28.09
N GLY A 301 10.44 13.20 -27.13
CA GLY A 301 11.62 13.90 -26.66
C GLY A 301 11.37 14.82 -25.45
N ASP A 302 10.12 15.13 -25.12
CA ASP A 302 9.81 15.83 -23.89
C ASP A 302 10.16 14.98 -22.66
N VAL A 303 10.58 15.64 -21.59
CA VAL A 303 10.85 14.98 -20.30
C VAL A 303 9.90 15.52 -19.25
N ILE A 304 8.96 14.71 -18.79
CA ILE A 304 8.08 15.05 -17.67
C ILE A 304 8.91 15.06 -16.39
N ILE A 305 8.81 16.16 -15.63
CA ILE A 305 9.56 16.38 -14.38
C ILE A 305 8.65 16.73 -13.19
N GLU A 306 7.38 17.07 -13.43
CA GLU A 306 6.40 17.33 -12.39
C GLU A 306 4.99 17.01 -12.89
N LEU A 307 4.13 16.49 -12.00
CA LEU A 307 2.71 16.27 -12.24
C LEU A 307 1.94 16.77 -11.01
N ASN A 308 1.00 17.70 -11.20
CA ASN A 308 0.18 18.28 -10.12
C ASN A 308 0.99 18.76 -8.90
N SER A 309 2.10 19.48 -9.14
CA SER A 309 3.02 19.95 -8.09
C SER A 309 3.85 18.86 -7.39
N THR A 310 3.73 17.59 -7.81
CA THR A 310 4.57 16.50 -7.35
C THR A 310 5.77 16.31 -8.29
N PRO A 311 7.02 16.44 -7.81
CA PRO A 311 8.20 16.16 -8.61
C PRO A 311 8.23 14.70 -9.08
N ILE A 312 8.48 14.50 -10.36
CA ILE A 312 8.56 13.18 -10.99
C ILE A 312 9.99 12.95 -11.47
N THR A 313 10.71 12.12 -10.75
CA THR A 313 12.06 11.67 -11.12
C THR A 313 12.09 10.19 -11.50
N THR A 314 11.11 9.41 -11.07
CA THR A 314 11.01 7.96 -11.32
C THR A 314 9.64 7.55 -11.89
N TYR A 315 9.62 6.40 -12.55
CA TYR A 315 8.41 5.80 -13.10
C TYR A 315 7.39 5.46 -12.01
N ALA A 316 7.88 5.01 -10.84
CA ALA A 316 7.04 4.71 -9.68
C ALA A 316 6.27 5.94 -9.19
N GLN A 317 6.93 7.10 -9.10
CA GLN A 317 6.27 8.36 -8.74
C GLN A 317 5.21 8.76 -9.77
N LEU A 318 5.51 8.64 -11.06
CA LEU A 318 4.52 8.92 -12.11
C LEU A 318 3.32 7.98 -11.98
N GLN A 319 3.54 6.68 -11.80
CA GLN A 319 2.46 5.71 -11.65
C GLN A 319 1.60 5.97 -10.41
N GLU A 320 2.21 6.35 -9.29
CA GLU A 320 1.47 6.72 -8.06
C GLU A 320 0.52 7.87 -8.34
N GLN A 321 1.03 8.96 -8.90
CA GLN A 321 0.22 10.13 -9.21
C GLN A 321 -0.88 9.80 -10.23
N MET A 322 -0.57 8.99 -11.26
CA MET A 322 -1.57 8.52 -12.23
C MET A 322 -2.63 7.60 -11.61
N ALA A 323 -2.29 6.81 -10.59
CA ALA A 323 -3.22 5.91 -9.92
C ALA A 323 -4.30 6.64 -9.10
N LEU A 324 -4.01 7.88 -8.68
CA LEU A 324 -4.94 8.76 -7.96
C LEU A 324 -5.97 9.42 -8.88
N LEU A 325 -5.74 9.42 -10.20
CA LEU A 325 -6.53 10.17 -11.17
C LEU A 325 -7.63 9.32 -11.81
N ARG A 326 -8.74 9.99 -12.15
CA ARG A 326 -9.89 9.46 -12.88
C ARG A 326 -9.96 10.04 -14.30
N PRO A 327 -10.61 9.33 -15.24
CA PRO A 327 -10.94 9.92 -16.54
C PRO A 327 -11.73 11.22 -16.37
N GLY A 328 -11.34 12.25 -17.11
CA GLY A 328 -11.92 13.59 -17.03
C GLY A 328 -11.21 14.54 -16.04
N ASP A 329 -10.28 14.05 -15.22
CA ASP A 329 -9.49 14.90 -14.32
C ASP A 329 -8.59 15.85 -15.11
N LEU A 330 -8.44 17.08 -14.61
CA LEU A 330 -7.51 18.06 -15.15
C LEU A 330 -6.18 17.92 -14.42
N ILE A 331 -5.11 17.71 -15.18
CA ILE A 331 -3.75 17.65 -14.67
C ILE A 331 -2.89 18.80 -15.17
N GLU A 332 -1.90 19.15 -14.35
CA GLU A 332 -0.83 20.07 -14.69
C GLU A 332 0.48 19.30 -14.84
N ILE A 333 1.17 19.52 -15.95
CA ILE A 333 2.43 18.84 -16.28
C ILE A 333 3.51 19.89 -16.47
N ILE A 334 4.61 19.78 -15.72
CA ILE A 334 5.85 20.50 -16.00
C ILE A 334 6.81 19.54 -16.69
N TYR A 335 7.34 19.98 -17.83
CA TYR A 335 8.21 19.18 -18.68
C TYR A 335 9.37 20.00 -19.23
N LEU A 336 10.44 19.33 -19.65
CA LEU A 336 11.53 19.92 -20.41
C LEU A 336 11.36 19.65 -21.90
N ARG A 337 11.59 20.69 -22.70
CA ARG A 337 11.79 20.60 -24.15
C ARG A 337 12.94 21.53 -24.51
N ASP A 338 13.98 21.00 -25.16
CA ASP A 338 15.19 21.75 -25.52
C ASP A 338 15.84 22.46 -24.31
N ASN A 339 16.01 21.73 -23.20
CA ASN A 339 16.50 22.26 -21.90
C ASN A 339 15.71 23.44 -21.31
N SER A 340 14.54 23.76 -21.86
CA SER A 340 13.66 24.80 -21.37
C SER A 340 12.49 24.18 -20.61
N ARG A 341 12.25 24.65 -19.37
CA ARG A 341 11.08 24.27 -18.58
C ARG A 341 9.81 24.87 -19.21
N ARG A 342 8.82 24.00 -19.43
CA ARG A 342 7.51 24.33 -19.97
C ARG A 342 6.43 23.73 -19.08
N LYS A 343 5.24 24.31 -19.16
CA LYS A 343 4.07 23.90 -18.40
C LYS A 343 2.90 23.75 -19.36
N THR A 344 2.13 22.68 -19.19
CA THR A 344 0.88 22.44 -19.91
C THR A 344 -0.17 21.86 -18.97
N SER A 345 -1.41 21.89 -19.40
CA SER A 345 -2.51 21.22 -18.71
C SER A 345 -3.23 20.29 -19.67
N SER A 346 -3.66 19.14 -19.16
CA SER A 346 -4.39 18.15 -19.94
C SER A 346 -5.61 17.66 -19.18
N ARG A 347 -6.69 17.34 -19.91
CA ARG A 347 -7.81 16.59 -19.37
C ARG A 347 -7.62 15.13 -19.79
N LEU A 348 -7.58 14.23 -18.81
CA LEU A 348 -7.40 12.78 -19.01
C LEU A 348 -8.68 12.06 -19.45
#